data_AF-A0A932NR59-F1
#
_entry.id   AF-A0A932NR59-F1
#
_cell.length_a   1.000
_cell.length_b   1.000
_cell.length_c   1.000
_cell.angle_alpha   90.00
_cell.angle_beta   90.00
_cell.angle_gamma   90.00
#
_symmetry.space_group_name_H-M   'P 1'
#
loop_
_entity.id
_entity.type
_entity.pdbx_description
1 polymer ?
#
loop_
_entity_poly.entity_id
_entity_poly.type
_entity_poly.pdbx_seq_one_letter_code
_entity_poly.pdbx_strand_id
1 'polypeptide(L)'
;MRCPSCGFENPEGMKFCGKCATPLGLRCPQCGFENPVGFAFCGQCATALTDQTSTQPPQLFARLLQPRLGHTPTHLAEKILSSKADLEGERKQVTVLFADLKGSLELLADRDPIEEGLNVLAEALATAHQSGERYYKAELYRLKGELLLRMREGERERGGETAEECFQQALNITRRQQAKSLELRAAMSLSRLWQRQGKRAEARQLLAEIYSWFTEGFDTADLQEAKALLEELA
;
A
#
# COMPACT_ATOMS: atom_id res chain seq x y z
N MET A 1 28.80 38.52 -14.45
CA MET A 1 27.93 37.46 -13.87
C MET A 1 27.66 37.72 -12.39
N ARG A 2 26.39 37.68 -11.94
CA ARG A 2 26.00 37.96 -10.55
C ARG A 2 26.14 36.72 -9.67
N CYS A 3 26.81 36.84 -8.52
CA CYS A 3 26.99 35.73 -7.58
C CYS A 3 25.65 35.33 -6.95
N PRO A 4 25.26 34.03 -6.98
CA PRO A 4 23.99 33.57 -6.41
C PRO A 4 23.95 33.60 -4.88
N SER A 5 25.11 33.61 -4.20
CA SER A 5 25.17 33.59 -2.73
C SER A 5 25.16 34.98 -2.10
N CYS A 6 25.97 35.92 -2.62
CA CYS A 6 26.11 37.26 -2.03
C CYS A 6 25.67 38.41 -2.95
N GLY A 7 25.23 38.12 -4.17
CA GLY A 7 24.75 39.12 -5.12
C GLY A 7 25.83 39.98 -5.79
N PHE A 8 27.11 39.79 -5.47
CA PHE A 8 28.24 40.55 -6.05
C PHE A 8 28.38 40.30 -7.56
N GLU A 9 28.65 41.36 -8.31
CA GLU A 9 28.80 41.31 -9.77
C GLU A 9 30.26 41.01 -10.14
N ASN A 10 30.50 39.81 -10.68
CA ASN A 10 31.83 39.35 -11.06
C ASN A 10 32.07 39.57 -12.56
N PRO A 11 33.30 39.91 -12.99
CA PRO A 11 33.68 39.90 -14.40
C PRO A 11 33.42 38.54 -15.09
N GLU A 12 33.28 38.54 -16.40
CA GLU A 12 33.14 37.30 -17.18
C GLU A 12 34.41 36.43 -17.08
N GLY A 13 34.25 35.11 -17.09
CA GLY A 13 35.34 34.13 -17.01
C GLY A 13 35.84 33.80 -15.59
N MET A 14 35.31 34.44 -14.54
CA MET A 14 35.66 34.12 -13.15
C MET A 14 35.07 32.78 -12.71
N LYS A 15 35.90 31.88 -12.17
CA LYS A 15 35.47 30.56 -11.66
C LYS A 15 34.83 30.59 -10.27
N PHE A 16 35.22 31.58 -9.46
CA PHE A 16 34.72 31.80 -8.10
C PHE A 16 34.40 33.27 -7.89
N CYS A 17 33.51 33.56 -6.96
CA CYS A 17 33.19 34.93 -6.60
C CYS A 17 34.38 35.61 -5.91
N GLY A 18 34.83 36.75 -6.42
CA GLY A 18 35.94 37.51 -5.84
C GLY A 18 35.67 38.09 -4.44
N LYS A 19 34.41 38.08 -3.98
CA LYS A 19 34.01 38.57 -2.65
C LYS A 19 33.81 37.46 -1.62
N CYS A 20 33.15 36.36 -1.99
CA CYS A 20 32.74 35.31 -1.05
C CYS A 20 33.19 33.90 -1.44
N ALA A 21 34.00 33.76 -2.49
CA ALA A 21 34.55 32.50 -2.99
C ALA A 21 33.53 31.44 -3.45
N THR A 22 32.23 31.77 -3.54
CA THR A 22 31.21 30.85 -4.08
C THR A 22 31.55 30.48 -5.54
N PRO A 23 31.50 29.19 -5.93
CA PRO A 23 31.68 28.77 -7.31
C PRO A 23 30.67 29.46 -8.23
N LEU A 24 31.13 29.94 -9.37
CA LEU A 24 30.31 30.64 -10.36
C LEU A 24 29.90 29.74 -11.56
N GLY A 25 30.37 28.49 -11.58
CA GLY A 25 29.96 27.46 -12.54
C GLY A 25 30.27 26.05 -12.02
N LEU A 26 29.63 25.03 -12.61
CA LEU A 26 29.80 23.61 -12.28
C LEU A 26 30.40 22.88 -13.49
N ARG A 27 31.60 22.31 -13.35
CA ARG A 27 32.15 21.44 -14.40
C ARG A 27 31.60 20.04 -14.26
N CYS A 28 31.09 19.49 -15.36
CA CYS A 28 30.61 18.11 -15.39
C CYS A 28 31.79 17.15 -15.14
N PRO A 29 31.67 16.21 -14.18
CA PRO A 29 32.75 15.26 -13.90
C PRO A 29 32.96 14.24 -15.02
N GLN A 30 31.95 14.02 -15.88
CA GLN A 30 32.01 13.03 -16.94
C GLN A 30 32.48 13.59 -18.29
N CYS A 31 32.03 14.78 -18.69
CA CYS A 31 32.37 15.36 -20.00
C CYS A 31 33.13 16.69 -19.94
N GLY A 32 33.33 17.27 -18.76
CA GLY A 32 34.04 18.54 -18.58
C GLY A 32 33.26 19.81 -18.98
N PHE A 33 32.03 19.69 -19.48
CA PHE A 33 31.19 20.83 -19.85
C PHE A 33 30.93 21.77 -18.66
N GLU A 34 31.02 23.08 -18.90
CA GLU A 34 30.75 24.13 -17.91
C GLU A 34 29.25 24.42 -17.85
N ASN A 35 28.61 23.95 -16.80
CA ASN A 35 27.20 24.16 -16.54
C ASN A 35 26.99 25.38 -15.63
N PRO A 36 25.91 26.15 -15.83
CA PRO A 36 25.48 27.18 -14.89
C PRO A 36 25.25 26.62 -13.48
N VAL A 37 25.48 27.44 -12.46
CA VAL A 37 25.19 27.08 -11.06
C VAL A 37 23.69 26.83 -10.90
N GLY A 38 23.33 25.72 -10.23
CA GLY A 38 21.94 25.34 -9.96
C GLY A 38 21.39 24.25 -10.88
N PHE A 39 22.11 23.86 -11.94
CA PHE A 39 21.73 22.72 -12.77
C PHE A 39 21.96 21.40 -12.02
N ALA A 40 20.91 20.57 -11.92
CA ALA A 40 21.01 19.23 -11.32
C ALA A 40 21.71 18.21 -12.25
N PHE A 41 21.60 18.41 -13.56
CA PHE A 41 22.15 17.55 -14.61
C PHE A 41 22.95 18.35 -15.64
N CYS A 42 23.92 17.69 -16.26
CA CYS A 42 24.73 18.28 -17.33
C CYS A 42 23.89 18.53 -18.58
N GLY A 43 23.86 19.77 -19.07
CA GLY A 43 23.14 20.15 -20.28
C GLY A 43 23.67 19.53 -21.58
N GLN A 44 24.87 18.91 -21.55
CA GLN A 44 25.47 18.27 -22.72
C GLN A 44 25.37 16.73 -22.70
N CYS A 45 25.54 16.08 -21.54
CA CYS A 45 25.61 14.62 -21.45
C CYS A 45 24.68 14.01 -20.40
N ALA A 46 23.81 14.81 -19.78
CA ALA A 46 22.83 14.41 -18.76
C ALA A 46 23.39 13.83 -17.44
N THR A 47 24.71 13.77 -17.25
CA THR A 47 25.32 13.35 -15.98
C THR A 47 24.89 14.25 -14.82
N ALA A 48 24.53 13.67 -13.68
CA ALA A 48 24.24 14.42 -12.46
C ALA A 48 25.45 15.28 -12.03
N LEU A 49 25.21 16.56 -11.71
CA LEU A 49 26.26 17.53 -11.34
C LEU A 49 26.34 17.77 -9.83
N THR A 50 25.29 17.40 -9.11
CA THR A 50 25.21 17.46 -7.66
C THR A 50 25.13 16.04 -7.12
N ASP A 51 25.83 15.77 -6.03
CA ASP A 51 25.69 14.52 -5.28
C ASP A 51 24.33 14.54 -4.57
N GLN A 52 23.25 14.23 -5.30
CA GLN A 52 21.96 13.93 -4.70
C GLN A 52 21.99 12.52 -4.11
N THR A 53 22.90 12.32 -3.16
CA THR A 53 22.79 11.28 -2.14
C THR A 53 22.12 11.83 -0.88
N SER A 54 21.41 12.96 -0.96
CA SER A 54 20.38 13.29 0.02
C SER A 54 19.08 12.62 -0.42
N THR A 55 18.89 11.38 0.03
CA THR A 55 17.59 10.75 0.21
C THR A 55 16.78 11.54 1.26
N GLN A 56 16.38 12.78 0.95
CA GLN A 56 15.21 13.36 1.58
C GLN A 56 14.02 13.06 0.69
N PRO A 57 13.05 12.26 1.18
CA PRO A 57 11.80 12.07 0.47
C PRO A 57 11.17 13.43 0.16
N PRO A 58 10.47 13.59 -0.98
CA PRO A 58 9.66 14.79 -1.23
C PRO A 58 8.80 15.09 0.00
N GLN A 59 8.69 16.35 0.42
CA GLN A 59 8.08 16.74 1.71
C GLN A 59 6.65 16.21 1.93
N LEU A 60 5.98 15.76 0.88
CA LEU A 60 4.73 14.99 0.94
C LEU A 60 4.88 13.67 1.73
N PHE A 61 5.99 12.94 1.57
CA PHE A 61 6.29 11.71 2.32
C PHE A 61 6.61 12.00 3.79
N ALA A 62 7.28 13.11 4.09
CA ALA A 62 7.57 13.51 5.47
C ALA A 62 6.29 13.80 6.27
N ARG A 63 5.22 14.26 5.62
CA ARG A 63 3.93 14.51 6.26
C ARG A 63 3.13 13.24 6.55
N LEU A 64 3.36 12.17 5.79
CA LEU A 64 2.76 10.85 6.00
C LEU A 64 3.48 10.04 7.09
N LEU A 65 4.75 10.34 7.35
CA LEU A 65 5.55 9.74 8.43
C LEU A 65 5.65 10.61 9.69
N GLN A 66 4.93 11.74 9.77
CA GLN A 66 4.75 12.39 11.07
C GLN A 66 3.93 11.46 11.97
N PRO A 67 4.44 11.09 13.15
CA PRO A 67 3.68 10.27 14.06
C PRO A 67 2.44 11.07 14.46
N ARG A 68 1.26 10.64 14.01
CA ARG A 68 0.01 10.99 14.68
C ARG A 68 0.01 10.22 16.00
N LEU A 69 0.76 10.75 16.96
CA LEU A 69 0.87 10.34 18.37
C LEU A 69 -0.43 10.66 19.13
N GLY A 70 -1.58 10.37 18.52
CA GLY A 70 -2.89 10.52 19.12
C GLY A 70 -3.43 9.22 19.71
N HIS A 71 -2.98 8.05 19.23
CA HIS A 71 -3.60 6.77 19.61
C HIS A 71 -2.69 5.83 20.40
N THR A 72 -1.37 6.03 20.46
CA THR A 72 -0.48 5.05 21.12
C THR A 72 -0.37 5.42 22.60
N PRO A 73 -0.89 4.58 23.52
CA PRO A 73 -0.76 4.84 24.95
C PRO A 73 0.71 4.88 25.35
N THR A 74 1.09 5.82 26.21
CA THR A 74 2.49 6.15 26.55
C THR A 74 3.31 4.94 26.99
N HIS A 75 2.68 4.04 27.76
CA HIS A 75 3.30 2.81 28.24
C HIS A 75 3.65 1.80 27.12
N LEU A 76 2.92 1.79 26.01
CA LEU A 76 3.23 0.95 24.84
C LEU A 76 4.38 1.53 24.01
N ALA A 77 4.43 2.87 23.87
CA ALA A 77 5.53 3.54 23.20
C ALA A 77 6.86 3.33 23.94
N GLU A 78 6.85 3.45 25.27
CA GLU A 78 8.03 3.17 26.11
C GLU A 78 8.50 1.72 25.97
N LYS A 79 7.57 0.76 25.98
CA LYS A 79 7.90 -0.66 25.89
C LYS A 79 8.54 -1.04 24.54
N ILE A 80 8.09 -0.42 23.45
CA ILE A 80 8.66 -0.59 22.10
C ILE A 80 10.05 0.04 22.00
N LEU A 81 10.24 1.21 22.61
CA LEU A 81 11.54 1.88 22.63
C LEU A 81 12.55 1.13 23.51
N SER A 82 12.11 0.55 24.62
CA SER A 82 12.96 -0.22 25.54
C SER A 82 13.34 -1.60 25.01
N SER A 83 12.56 -2.19 24.10
CA SER A 83 12.87 -3.48 23.46
C SER A 83 13.69 -3.35 22.17
N LYS A 84 14.11 -2.13 21.80
CA LYS A 84 14.86 -1.86 20.57
C LYS A 84 16.21 -2.60 20.51
N ALA A 85 16.87 -2.78 21.65
CA ALA A 85 18.15 -3.49 21.73
C ALA A 85 18.00 -5.02 21.54
N ASP A 86 16.85 -5.59 21.90
CA ASP A 86 16.56 -7.03 21.74
C ASP A 86 16.18 -7.39 20.29
N LEU A 87 15.92 -6.38 19.44
CA LEU A 87 15.50 -6.52 18.05
C LEU A 87 16.65 -6.26 17.05
N GLU A 88 17.89 -6.14 17.51
CA GLU A 88 19.07 -6.10 16.65
C GLU A 88 19.39 -7.50 16.11
N GLY A 89 18.62 -7.94 15.12
CA GLY A 89 19.03 -9.06 14.26
C GLY A 89 17.95 -10.00 13.79
N GLU A 90 16.98 -9.52 13.00
CA GLU A 90 16.38 -10.36 11.95
C GLU A 90 15.94 -9.47 10.77
N ARG A 91 16.77 -9.38 9.73
CA ARG A 91 16.34 -8.84 8.43
C ARG A 91 15.54 -9.93 7.74
N LYS A 92 14.21 -9.91 7.86
CA LYS A 92 13.33 -10.73 7.03
C LYS A 92 13.03 -9.99 5.74
N GLN A 93 13.12 -10.69 4.61
CA GLN A 93 12.59 -10.19 3.35
C GLN A 93 11.07 -10.11 3.50
N VAL A 94 10.56 -8.90 3.72
CA VAL A 94 9.12 -8.63 3.75
C VAL A 94 8.75 -8.21 2.35
N THR A 95 7.96 -9.03 1.65
CA THR A 95 7.31 -8.59 0.43
C THR A 95 6.15 -7.68 0.85
N VAL A 96 6.35 -6.37 0.80
CA VAL A 96 5.23 -5.44 0.96
C VAL A 96 4.48 -5.43 -0.37
N LEU A 97 3.49 -6.31 -0.50
CA LEU A 97 2.55 -6.25 -1.61
C LEU A 97 1.68 -5.00 -1.42
N PHE A 98 2.06 -3.90 -2.07
CA PHE A 98 1.15 -2.80 -2.33
C PHE A 98 0.17 -3.24 -3.42
N ALA A 99 -0.79 -4.08 -3.05
CA ALA A 99 -2.05 -4.08 -3.77
C ALA A 99 -2.77 -2.81 -3.29
N ASP A 100 -2.88 -1.81 -4.15
CA ASP A 100 -3.82 -0.73 -3.92
C ASP A 100 -5.23 -1.35 -3.92
N LEU A 101 -5.77 -1.61 -2.74
CA LEU A 101 -6.98 -2.41 -2.54
C LEU A 101 -8.27 -1.58 -2.62
N LYS A 102 -8.19 -0.26 -2.80
CA LYS A 102 -9.38 0.59 -2.87
C LYS A 102 -9.19 1.74 -3.86
N GLY A 103 -9.70 1.55 -5.07
CA GLY A 103 -9.79 2.57 -6.12
C GLY A 103 -8.95 2.31 -7.37
N SER A 104 -7.98 1.38 -7.33
CA SER A 104 -7.15 1.06 -8.50
C SER A 104 -7.87 0.33 -9.64
N LEU A 105 -9.01 -0.33 -9.36
CA LEU A 105 -9.86 -0.90 -10.42
C LEU A 105 -10.58 0.18 -11.25
N GLU A 106 -10.63 1.44 -10.80
CA GLU A 106 -11.19 2.54 -11.61
C GLU A 106 -10.30 2.83 -12.83
N LEU A 107 -8.98 2.60 -12.73
CA LEU A 107 -8.04 2.77 -13.84
C LEU A 107 -8.14 1.64 -14.89
N LEU A 108 -8.79 0.52 -14.55
CA LEU A 108 -8.96 -0.63 -15.42
C LEU A 108 -10.34 -0.66 -16.12
N ALA A 109 -11.18 0.36 -15.92
CA ALA A 109 -12.56 0.38 -16.42
C ALA A 109 -12.71 0.23 -17.95
N ASP A 110 -11.66 0.56 -18.72
CA ASP A 110 -11.69 0.57 -20.20
C ASP A 110 -10.99 -0.64 -20.87
N ARG A 111 -10.46 -1.60 -20.10
CA ARG A 111 -9.93 -2.90 -20.59
C ARG A 111 -10.73 -4.01 -19.92
N ASP A 112 -10.83 -5.21 -20.50
CA ASP A 112 -11.61 -6.30 -19.87
C ASP A 112 -10.98 -6.67 -18.51
N PRO A 113 -11.45 -6.10 -17.37
CA PRO A 113 -10.59 -5.83 -16.21
C PRO A 113 -10.48 -7.02 -15.27
N ILE A 114 -11.31 -8.03 -15.49
CA ILE A 114 -11.59 -9.07 -14.51
C ILE A 114 -10.61 -10.23 -14.68
N GLU A 115 -10.36 -10.68 -15.92
CA GLU A 115 -9.38 -11.75 -16.18
C GLU A 115 -7.96 -11.31 -15.82
N GLU A 116 -7.58 -10.08 -16.18
CA GLU A 116 -6.27 -9.52 -15.80
C GLU A 116 -6.14 -9.42 -14.27
N GLY A 117 -7.19 -8.94 -13.58
CA GLY A 117 -7.23 -8.92 -12.12
C GLY A 117 -7.10 -10.31 -11.49
N LEU A 118 -7.77 -11.33 -12.05
CA LEU A 118 -7.66 -12.71 -11.58
C LEU A 118 -6.26 -13.28 -11.80
N ASN A 119 -5.59 -12.96 -12.91
CA ASN A 119 -4.21 -13.36 -13.16
C ASN A 119 -3.25 -12.74 -12.15
N VAL A 120 -3.38 -11.44 -11.88
CA VAL A 120 -2.56 -10.75 -10.85
C VAL A 120 -2.77 -11.38 -9.47
N LEU A 121 -4.02 -11.71 -9.11
CA LEU A 121 -4.31 -12.39 -7.85
C LEU A 121 -3.73 -13.81 -7.80
N ALA A 122 -3.73 -14.54 -8.92
CA ALA A 122 -3.14 -15.87 -9.01
C ALA A 122 -1.62 -15.82 -8.81
N GLU A 123 -0.94 -14.87 -9.45
CA GLU A 123 0.50 -14.63 -9.26
C GLU A 123 0.80 -14.25 -7.80
N ALA A 124 0.04 -13.32 -7.23
CA ALA A 124 0.21 -12.90 -5.83
C ALA A 124 0.01 -14.08 -4.86
N LEU A 125 -0.97 -14.95 -5.09
CA LEU A 125 -1.18 -16.17 -4.29
C LEU A 125 -0.01 -17.16 -4.42
N ALA A 126 0.54 -17.31 -5.62
CA ALA A 126 1.72 -18.15 -5.85
C ALA A 126 2.96 -17.60 -5.13
N THR A 127 3.20 -16.29 -5.21
CA THR A 127 4.29 -15.62 -4.50
C THR A 127 4.14 -15.71 -2.99
N ALA A 128 2.93 -15.50 -2.46
CA ALA A 128 2.64 -15.65 -1.02
C ALA A 128 2.89 -17.09 -0.55
N HIS A 129 2.58 -18.08 -1.38
CA HIS A 129 2.85 -19.48 -1.07
C HIS A 129 4.36 -19.78 -1.01
N GLN A 130 5.13 -19.30 -1.99
CA GLN A 130 6.58 -19.54 -2.09
C GLN A 130 7.38 -18.81 -1.01
N SER A 131 7.02 -17.56 -0.71
CA SER A 131 7.69 -16.74 0.32
C SER A 131 7.35 -17.16 1.75
N GLY A 132 6.30 -17.97 1.93
CA GLY A 132 5.75 -18.29 3.24
C GLY A 132 5.01 -17.13 3.90
N GLU A 133 4.78 -16.02 3.18
CA GLU A 133 4.04 -14.87 3.67
C GLU A 133 2.54 -15.19 3.74
N ARG A 134 1.98 -15.12 4.95
CA ARG A 134 0.61 -15.59 5.22
C ARG A 134 -0.39 -14.46 5.49
N TYR A 135 0.09 -13.28 5.87
CA TYR A 135 -0.74 -12.22 6.45
C TYR A 135 -1.84 -11.75 5.48
N TYR A 136 -1.50 -11.47 4.21
CA TYR A 136 -2.46 -10.98 3.22
C TYR A 136 -3.15 -12.07 2.40
N LYS A 137 -2.83 -13.35 2.63
CA LYS A 137 -3.36 -14.45 1.81
C LYS A 137 -4.89 -14.53 1.85
N ALA A 138 -5.50 -14.26 3.02
CA ALA A 138 -6.95 -14.21 3.15
C ALA A 138 -7.59 -13.11 2.28
N GLU A 139 -6.94 -11.95 2.23
CA GLU A 139 -7.44 -10.81 1.47
C GLU A 139 -7.36 -11.06 -0.03
N LEU A 140 -6.31 -11.74 -0.51
CA LEU A 140 -6.21 -12.17 -1.91
C LEU A 140 -7.36 -13.09 -2.32
N TYR A 141 -7.71 -14.08 -1.48
CA TYR A 141 -8.87 -14.93 -1.74
C TYR A 141 -10.19 -14.15 -1.69
N ARG A 142 -10.36 -13.21 -0.76
CA ARG A 142 -11.56 -12.37 -0.70
C ARG A 142 -11.74 -11.58 -1.98
N LEU A 143 -10.68 -10.92 -2.47
CA LEU A 143 -10.73 -10.16 -3.73
C LEU A 143 -10.99 -11.03 -4.95
N LYS A 144 -10.41 -12.23 -4.97
CA LYS A 144 -10.66 -13.21 -6.03
C LYS A 144 -12.16 -13.54 -6.10
N GLY A 145 -12.79 -13.77 -4.95
CA GLY A 145 -14.23 -13.96 -4.86
C GLY A 145 -15.03 -12.77 -5.39
N GLU A 146 -14.65 -11.53 -5.04
CA GLU A 146 -15.29 -10.30 -5.54
C GLU A 146 -15.18 -10.16 -7.07
N LEU A 147 -14.02 -10.50 -7.66
CA LEU A 147 -13.83 -10.49 -9.11
C LEU A 147 -14.66 -11.57 -9.81
N LEU A 148 -14.69 -12.78 -9.25
CA LEU A 148 -15.54 -13.87 -9.75
C LEU A 148 -17.01 -13.48 -9.76
N LEU A 149 -17.51 -12.74 -8.75
CA LEU A 149 -18.88 -12.20 -8.72
C LEU A 149 -19.16 -11.09 -9.74
N ARG A 150 -18.15 -10.59 -10.45
CA ARG A 150 -18.29 -9.60 -11.53
C ARG A 150 -18.16 -10.22 -12.93
N MET A 151 -17.57 -11.41 -13.04
CA MET A 151 -17.47 -12.14 -14.32
C MET A 151 -18.85 -12.42 -14.93
N ARG A 152 -18.93 -12.58 -16.25
CA ARG A 152 -20.18 -12.99 -16.90
C ARG A 152 -20.48 -14.46 -16.57
N GLU A 153 -21.77 -14.82 -16.52
CA GLU A 153 -22.20 -16.16 -16.10
C GLU A 153 -21.55 -17.29 -16.91
N GLY A 154 -21.46 -17.16 -18.24
CA GLY A 154 -20.81 -18.16 -19.10
C GLY A 154 -19.29 -18.24 -18.97
N GLU A 155 -18.63 -17.25 -18.37
CA GLU A 155 -17.19 -17.27 -18.06
C GLU A 155 -16.93 -17.90 -16.68
N ARG A 156 -17.84 -17.70 -15.71
CA ARG A 156 -17.77 -18.30 -14.38
C ARG A 156 -17.80 -19.82 -14.43
N GLU A 157 -18.66 -20.40 -15.26
CA GLU A 157 -18.81 -21.86 -15.37
C GLU A 157 -17.59 -22.55 -15.99
N ARG A 158 -16.75 -21.80 -16.74
CA ARG A 158 -15.47 -22.29 -17.26
C ARG A 158 -14.35 -22.21 -16.21
N GLY A 159 -14.50 -21.35 -15.21
CA GLY A 159 -13.58 -21.21 -14.10
C GLY A 159 -13.85 -22.27 -13.04
N GLY A 160 -12.83 -23.06 -12.66
CA GLY A 160 -13.00 -24.17 -11.72
C GLY A 160 -13.24 -23.78 -10.26
N GLU A 161 -13.06 -22.50 -9.89
CA GLU A 161 -13.29 -21.99 -8.53
C GLU A 161 -14.44 -20.99 -8.52
N THR A 162 -15.32 -21.12 -7.54
CA THR A 162 -16.45 -20.22 -7.30
C THR A 162 -16.09 -19.11 -6.33
N ALA A 163 -16.87 -18.02 -6.36
CA ALA A 163 -16.73 -16.93 -5.40
C ALA A 163 -16.96 -17.40 -3.95
N GLU A 164 -17.93 -18.30 -3.74
CA GLU A 164 -18.25 -18.85 -2.42
C GLU A 164 -17.06 -19.64 -1.85
N GLU A 165 -16.43 -20.50 -2.65
CA GLU A 165 -15.22 -21.22 -2.25
C GLU A 165 -14.09 -20.25 -1.89
N CYS A 166 -13.90 -19.18 -2.66
CA CYS A 166 -12.89 -18.18 -2.36
C CYS A 166 -13.13 -17.49 -1.01
N PHE A 167 -14.37 -17.09 -0.71
CA PHE A 167 -14.69 -16.49 0.59
C PHE A 167 -14.54 -17.48 1.75
N GLN A 168 -14.92 -18.75 1.56
CA GLN A 168 -14.71 -19.80 2.55
C GLN A 168 -13.22 -20.06 2.81
N GLN A 169 -12.37 -20.04 1.78
CA GLN A 169 -10.92 -20.11 1.94
C GLN A 169 -10.39 -18.92 2.73
N ALA A 170 -10.85 -17.70 2.43
CA ALA A 170 -10.48 -16.52 3.19
C ALA A 170 -10.83 -16.66 4.68
N LEU A 171 -12.06 -17.07 5.02
CA LEU A 171 -12.48 -17.32 6.40
C LEU A 171 -11.65 -18.40 7.11
N ASN A 172 -11.32 -19.49 6.42
CA ASN A 172 -10.47 -20.53 6.99
C ASN A 172 -9.07 -20.01 7.34
N ILE A 173 -8.51 -19.14 6.48
CA ILE A 173 -7.20 -18.54 6.71
C ILE A 173 -7.25 -17.54 7.87
N THR A 174 -8.24 -16.64 7.89
CA THR A 174 -8.35 -15.61 8.95
C THR A 174 -8.61 -16.25 10.31
N ARG A 175 -9.42 -17.30 10.39
CA ARG A 175 -9.66 -18.08 11.63
C ARG A 175 -8.38 -18.71 12.16
N ARG A 176 -7.60 -19.35 11.29
CA ARG A 176 -6.29 -19.94 11.67
C ARG A 176 -5.30 -18.89 12.13
N GLN A 177 -5.36 -17.68 11.57
CA GLN A 177 -4.50 -16.56 11.94
C GLN A 177 -5.05 -15.73 13.11
N GLN A 178 -6.29 -15.99 13.55
CA GLN A 178 -7.03 -15.16 14.49
C GLN A 178 -7.14 -13.69 14.05
N ALA A 179 -7.15 -13.44 12.73
CA ALA A 179 -7.18 -12.11 12.13
C ALA A 179 -8.62 -11.59 12.01
N LYS A 180 -9.18 -11.11 13.13
CA LYS A 180 -10.61 -10.80 13.26
C LYS A 180 -11.15 -9.73 12.30
N SER A 181 -10.40 -8.64 12.07
CA SER A 181 -10.82 -7.61 11.10
C SER A 181 -10.89 -8.15 9.68
N LEU A 182 -9.95 -9.01 9.28
CA LEU A 182 -10.00 -9.67 7.97
C LEU A 182 -11.10 -10.74 7.91
N GLU A 183 -11.37 -11.44 9.02
CA GLU A 183 -12.49 -12.37 9.13
C GLU A 183 -13.83 -11.67 8.91
N LEU A 184 -14.01 -10.47 9.50
CA LEU A 184 -15.21 -9.65 9.32
C LEU A 184 -15.42 -9.28 7.84
N ARG A 185 -14.36 -8.83 7.15
CA ARG A 185 -14.44 -8.47 5.72
C ARG A 185 -14.81 -9.66 4.84
N ALA A 186 -14.21 -10.82 5.07
CA ALA A 186 -14.56 -12.04 4.34
C ALA A 186 -16.00 -12.49 4.62
N ALA A 187 -16.45 -12.39 5.87
CA ALA A 187 -17.82 -12.72 6.25
C ALA A 187 -18.84 -11.78 5.60
N MET A 188 -18.59 -10.47 5.54
CA MET A 188 -19.46 -9.53 4.84
C MET A 188 -19.63 -9.89 3.35
N SER A 189 -18.53 -10.17 2.65
CA SER A 189 -18.60 -10.60 1.24
C SER A 189 -19.43 -11.88 1.06
N LEU A 190 -19.22 -12.89 1.91
CA LEU A 190 -20.00 -14.15 1.87
C LEU A 190 -21.47 -13.93 2.23
N SER A 191 -21.76 -13.13 3.26
CA SER A 191 -23.13 -12.81 3.68
C SER A 191 -23.89 -12.06 2.57
N ARG A 192 -23.25 -11.15 1.84
CA ARG A 192 -23.86 -10.49 0.67
C ARG A 192 -24.16 -11.48 -0.45
N LEU A 193 -23.27 -12.44 -0.71
CA LEU A 193 -23.52 -13.50 -1.68
C LEU A 193 -24.71 -14.37 -1.26
N TRP A 194 -24.73 -14.85 -0.03
CA TRP A 194 -25.82 -15.67 0.51
C TRP A 194 -27.16 -14.93 0.57
N GLN A 195 -27.15 -13.62 0.86
CA GLN A 195 -28.34 -12.77 0.76
C GLN A 195 -28.96 -12.81 -0.65
N ARG A 196 -28.12 -12.67 -1.70
CA ARG A 196 -28.58 -12.77 -3.11
C ARG A 196 -29.08 -14.17 -3.48
N GLN A 197 -28.56 -15.20 -2.84
CA GLN A 197 -29.01 -16.59 -3.01
C GLN A 197 -30.24 -16.96 -2.15
N GLY A 198 -30.78 -16.02 -1.37
CA GLY A 198 -31.93 -16.26 -0.47
C GLY A 198 -31.58 -16.94 0.86
N LYS A 199 -30.30 -17.24 1.13
CA LYS A 199 -29.79 -17.83 2.39
C LYS A 199 -29.59 -16.77 3.48
N ARG A 200 -30.64 -16.00 3.75
CA ARG A 200 -30.59 -14.80 4.58
C ARG A 200 -30.30 -15.11 6.06
N ALA A 201 -30.86 -16.21 6.58
CA ALA A 201 -30.67 -16.62 7.96
C ALA A 201 -29.21 -17.04 8.22
N GLU A 202 -28.62 -17.81 7.31
CA GLU A 202 -27.23 -18.25 7.37
C GLU A 202 -26.26 -17.07 7.25
N ALA A 203 -26.55 -16.13 6.34
CA ALA A 203 -25.80 -14.89 6.17
C ALA A 203 -25.79 -14.04 7.45
N ARG A 204 -26.96 -13.90 8.08
CA ARG A 204 -27.11 -13.17 9.34
C ARG A 204 -26.33 -13.86 10.47
N GLN A 205 -26.51 -15.17 10.62
CA GLN A 205 -25.88 -15.94 11.69
C GLN A 205 -24.35 -15.84 11.62
N LEU A 206 -23.77 -16.06 10.44
CA LEU A 206 -22.32 -15.96 10.23
C LEU A 206 -21.78 -14.58 10.61
N LEU A 207 -22.41 -13.52 10.09
CA LEU A 207 -21.92 -12.16 10.31
C LEU A 207 -22.12 -11.72 11.77
N ALA A 208 -23.23 -12.10 12.39
CA ALA A 208 -23.54 -11.74 13.78
C ALA A 208 -22.55 -12.39 14.76
N GLU A 209 -22.20 -13.66 14.54
CA GLU A 209 -21.20 -14.37 15.35
C GLU A 209 -19.87 -13.62 15.36
N ILE A 210 -19.37 -13.23 14.18
CA ILE A 210 -18.08 -12.53 14.05
C ILE A 210 -18.16 -11.10 14.58
N TYR A 211 -19.23 -10.37 14.26
CA TYR A 211 -19.43 -9.00 14.72
C TYR A 211 -19.51 -8.91 16.25
N SER A 212 -20.12 -9.90 16.91
CA SER A 212 -20.24 -9.94 18.38
C SER A 212 -18.92 -10.12 19.12
N TRP A 213 -17.86 -10.53 18.43
CA TRP A 213 -16.51 -10.65 19.01
C TRP A 213 -15.89 -9.28 19.30
N PHE A 214 -16.25 -8.25 18.53
CA PHE A 214 -15.68 -6.91 18.67
C PHE A 214 -16.29 -6.17 19.87
N THR A 215 -15.43 -5.54 20.67
CA THR A 215 -15.83 -4.70 21.81
C THR A 215 -15.47 -3.23 21.63
N GLU A 216 -14.67 -2.92 20.61
CA GLU A 216 -14.18 -1.58 20.27
C GLU A 216 -14.02 -1.42 18.76
N GLY A 217 -13.74 -0.19 18.29
CA GLY A 217 -13.52 0.10 16.88
C GLY A 217 -14.80 0.21 16.04
N PHE A 218 -15.98 0.35 16.66
CA PHE A 218 -17.27 0.50 15.96
C PHE A 218 -17.41 1.77 15.10
N ASP A 219 -16.45 2.68 15.19
CA ASP A 219 -16.29 3.86 14.34
C ASP A 219 -15.49 3.57 13.06
N THR A 220 -14.88 2.38 12.94
CA THR A 220 -14.20 1.96 11.70
C THR A 220 -15.19 1.63 10.59
N ALA A 221 -14.78 1.87 9.34
CA ALA A 221 -15.63 1.66 8.17
C ALA A 221 -16.17 0.22 8.07
N ASP A 222 -15.31 -0.78 8.33
CA ASP A 222 -15.71 -2.19 8.23
C ASP A 222 -16.78 -2.56 9.26
N LEU A 223 -16.67 -2.06 10.51
CA LEU A 223 -17.66 -2.35 11.54
C LEU A 223 -18.97 -1.58 11.32
N GLN A 224 -18.92 -0.35 10.81
CA GLN A 224 -20.12 0.38 10.40
C GLN A 224 -20.85 -0.33 9.25
N GLU A 225 -20.11 -0.82 8.25
CA GLU A 225 -20.67 -1.56 7.12
C GLU A 225 -21.26 -2.91 7.57
N ALA A 226 -20.57 -3.64 8.45
CA ALA A 226 -21.07 -4.90 8.99
C ALA A 226 -22.37 -4.71 9.78
N LYS A 227 -22.47 -3.64 10.57
CA LYS A 227 -23.69 -3.29 11.30
C LYS A 227 -24.85 -3.01 10.35
N ALA A 228 -24.63 -2.18 9.32
CA ALA A 228 -25.66 -1.89 8.32
C ALA A 228 -26.12 -3.16 7.60
N LEU A 229 -25.18 -4.04 7.22
CA LEU A 229 -25.51 -5.32 6.60
C LEU A 229 -26.30 -6.25 7.54
N LEU A 230 -25.99 -6.27 8.84
CA LEU A 230 -26.78 -7.01 9.83
C LEU A 230 -28.21 -6.48 9.94
N GLU A 231 -28.41 -5.16 9.89
CA GLU A 231 -29.75 -4.55 9.86
C GLU A 231 -30.49 -4.92 8.55
N GLU A 232 -29.79 -4.89 7.42
CA GLU A 232 -30.30 -5.32 6.12
C GLU A 232 -30.58 -6.82 6.02
N LEU A 233 -30.10 -7.65 6.96
CA LEU A 233 -30.32 -9.10 7.03
C LEU A 233 -31.37 -9.49 8.09
N ALA A 234 -31.87 -8.52 8.86
CA ALA A 234 -32.93 -8.72 9.84
C ALA A 234 -34.29 -9.06 9.21
#